data_AF-A0A7N0TJB8-F1
#
_entry.id   AF-A0A7N0TJB8-F1
#
_cell.length_a   1.000
_cell.length_b   1.000
_cell.length_c   1.000
_cell.angle_alpha   90.00
_cell.angle_beta   90.00
_cell.angle_gamma   90.00
#
_symmetry.space_group_name_H-M   'P 1'
#
loop_
_entity.id
_entity.type
_entity.pdbx_description
1 polymer ?
#
loop_
_entity_poly.entity_id
_entity_poly.type
_entity_poly.pdbx_seq_one_letter_code
_entity_poly.pdbx_strand_id
1 'polypeptide(L)'
;MASKKKLSNPMREIKVKKYELLRRNFSNTGCFGFGIQEHIDLGIKYDPSTGIYGMDFYVVLEHPGYRVGHRRMCKSRVEIQHRITKEDAMKWFHVKYEGVILNKSQNITC
;
A
#
# COMPACT_ATOMS: atom_id res chain seq x y z
N MET A 1 -16.54 2.84 12.18
CA MET A 1 -16.00 4.16 11.79
C MET A 1 -14.56 3.98 11.30
N ALA A 2 -14.37 3.71 10.00
CA ALA A 2 -13.04 3.76 9.39
C ALA A 2 -13.05 4.98 8.46
N SER A 3 -12.62 6.12 8.98
CA SER A 3 -12.46 7.34 8.20
C SER A 3 -11.40 7.09 7.15
N LYS A 4 -11.82 6.82 5.91
CA LYS A 4 -10.93 6.81 4.74
C LYS A 4 -10.41 8.23 4.52
N LYS A 5 -9.40 8.64 5.28
CA LYS A 5 -8.61 9.84 4.99
C LYS A 5 -7.74 9.49 3.77
N LYS A 6 -8.10 10.03 2.60
CA LYS A 6 -7.16 10.13 1.48
C LYS A 6 -6.09 11.13 1.92
N LEU A 7 -4.92 10.63 2.34
CA LEU A 7 -3.75 11.48 2.52
C LEU A 7 -3.41 12.10 1.16
N SER A 8 -3.31 13.43 1.14
CA SER A 8 -3.19 14.24 -0.07
C SER A 8 -1.94 13.96 -0.89
N ASN A 9 -0.91 13.32 -0.29
CA ASN A 9 0.34 12.96 -0.95
C ASN A 9 0.94 11.64 -0.37
N PRO A 10 0.71 10.47 -0.99
CA PRO A 10 1.32 9.19 -0.57
C PRO A 10 2.85 9.15 -0.75
N MET A 11 3.43 10.16 -1.40
CA MET A 11 4.88 10.29 -1.67
C MET A 11 5.74 10.41 -0.40
N ARG A 12 5.22 10.95 0.70
CA ARG A 12 6.01 11.16 1.93
C ARG A 12 6.19 9.87 2.73
N GLU A 13 5.19 9.00 2.73
CA GLU A 13 5.17 7.76 3.50
C GLU A 13 6.08 6.67 2.92
N ILE A 14 6.19 6.61 1.59
CA ILE A 14 6.97 5.58 0.91
C ILE A 14 8.49 5.83 1.05
N LYS A 15 8.91 7.09 1.26
CA LYS A 15 10.32 7.46 1.45
C LYS A 15 10.92 6.91 2.75
N VAL A 16 10.08 6.74 3.78
CA VAL A 16 10.50 6.30 5.12
C VAL A 16 11.09 4.89 5.10
N LYS A 17 10.49 3.99 4.32
CA LYS A 17 10.88 2.59 4.32
C LYS A 17 11.77 2.23 3.15
N LYS A 18 12.85 3.00 2.92
CA LYS A 18 13.92 2.73 1.94
C LYS A 18 13.48 1.98 0.66
N TYR A 19 12.33 2.32 0.08
CA TYR A 19 11.73 1.64 -1.08
C TYR A 19 11.80 0.10 -1.13
N GLU A 20 11.96 -0.58 0.01
CA GLU A 20 12.21 -2.03 0.09
C GLU A 20 10.97 -2.74 0.63
N LEU A 21 10.35 -3.59 -0.19
CA LEU A 21 9.19 -4.38 0.19
C LEU A 21 9.43 -5.86 -0.10
N LEU A 22 8.93 -6.74 0.77
CA LEU A 22 8.96 -8.18 0.52
C LEU A 22 7.81 -8.58 -0.41
N ARG A 23 8.02 -9.61 -1.24
CA ARG A 23 6.96 -10.14 -2.12
C ARG A 23 5.70 -10.60 -1.36
N ARG A 24 5.82 -10.97 -0.08
CA ARG A 24 4.67 -11.35 0.79
C ARG A 24 3.77 -10.18 1.15
N ASN A 25 4.27 -8.94 1.11
CA ASN A 25 3.49 -7.75 1.43
C ASN A 25 2.47 -7.40 0.34
N PHE A 26 2.61 -7.99 -0.85
CA PHE A 26 1.67 -7.82 -1.96
C PHE A 26 0.60 -8.91 -1.92
N SER A 27 -0.66 -8.48 -1.90
CA SER A 27 -1.85 -9.33 -2.01
C SER A 27 -2.08 -9.79 -3.46
N ASN A 28 -2.82 -10.88 -3.63
CA ASN A 28 -3.28 -11.36 -4.93
C ASN A 28 -4.18 -10.35 -5.66
N THR A 29 -4.85 -9.47 -4.90
CA THR A 29 -5.73 -8.41 -5.42
C THR A 29 -4.99 -7.13 -5.81
N GLY A 30 -3.65 -7.14 -5.88
CA GLY A 30 -2.88 -5.97 -6.28
C GLY A 30 -2.76 -4.87 -5.24
N CYS A 31 -3.18 -5.13 -4.00
CA CYS A 31 -3.00 -4.24 -2.87
C CYS A 31 -1.72 -4.59 -2.11
N PHE A 32 -1.10 -3.62 -1.45
CA PHE A 32 0.06 -3.89 -0.60
C PHE A 32 0.04 -3.01 0.65
N GLY A 33 0.73 -3.46 1.69
CA GLY A 33 0.83 -2.71 2.94
C GLY A 33 2.18 -2.85 3.59
N PHE A 34 2.54 -1.85 4.37
CA PHE A 34 3.76 -1.82 5.15
C PHE A 34 3.54 -1.08 6.48
N GLY A 35 4.08 -1.64 7.55
CA GLY A 35 4.16 -0.97 8.85
C GLY A 35 5.39 -0.09 8.96
N ILE A 36 5.24 1.05 9.62
CA ILE A 36 6.30 1.91 10.12
C ILE A 36 6.27 1.82 11.64
N GLN A 37 7.42 1.57 12.25
CA GLN A 37 7.51 1.39 13.71
C GLN A 37 7.52 2.73 14.45
N GLU A 38 8.06 3.77 13.82
CA GLU A 38 8.17 5.11 14.40
C GLU A 38 7.68 6.17 13.42
N HIS A 39 6.69 6.96 13.80
CA HIS A 39 6.17 8.04 12.95
C HIS A 39 7.14 9.22 12.77
N ILE A 40 8.27 9.24 13.51
CA ILE A 40 9.27 10.31 13.47
C ILE A 40 9.88 10.41 12.07
N ASP A 41 10.07 9.27 11.41
CA ASP A 41 10.60 9.20 10.05
C ASP A 41 9.71 9.90 9.01
N LEU A 42 8.40 10.05 9.30
CA LEU A 42 7.45 10.76 8.43
C LEU A 42 7.67 12.27 8.42
N GLY A 43 8.60 12.80 9.23
CA GLY A 43 8.93 14.22 9.32
C GLY A 43 7.88 15.04 10.09
N ILE A 44 7.06 14.37 10.89
CA ILE A 44 6.11 15.03 11.80
C ILE A 44 6.90 15.50 13.03
N LYS A 45 6.63 16.72 13.50
CA LYS A 45 7.26 17.23 14.72
C LYS A 45 6.92 16.32 15.89
N TYR A 46 7.94 15.98 16.68
CA TYR A 46 7.79 15.22 17.91
C TYR A 46 6.96 16.01 18.91
N ASP A 47 5.86 15.41 19.39
CA ASP A 47 5.06 15.94 20.51
C ASP A 47 5.20 14.98 21.71
N PRO A 48 5.85 15.42 22.82
CA PRO A 48 6.09 14.57 23.99
C PRO A 48 4.81 13.99 24.62
N SER A 49 3.66 14.61 24.37
CA SER A 49 2.37 14.17 24.88
C SER A 49 1.82 12.92 24.18
N THR A 50 2.18 12.73 22.91
CA THR A 50 1.62 11.66 22.05
C THR A 50 2.48 10.40 22.06
N GLY A 51 3.79 10.56 22.32
CA GLY A 51 4.76 9.46 22.35
C GLY A 51 5.08 8.89 20.97
N ILE A 52 5.98 7.90 20.92
CA ILE A 52 6.37 7.22 19.67
C ILE A 52 5.35 6.13 19.35
N TYR A 53 4.53 6.36 18.34
CA TYR A 53 3.59 5.36 17.82
C TYR A 53 4.03 4.86 16.44
N GLY A 54 3.82 3.56 16.22
CA GLY A 54 3.90 2.91 14.92
C GLY A 54 2.55 2.94 14.21
N MET A 55 2.58 2.89 12.88
CA MET A 55 1.39 2.91 12.02
C MET A 55 1.52 1.89 10.90
N ASP A 56 0.41 1.27 10.54
CA ASP A 56 0.30 0.42 9.38
C ASP A 56 -0.32 1.17 8.20
N PHE A 57 0.41 1.19 7.08
CA PHE A 57 -0.08 1.75 5.82
C PHE A 57 -0.59 0.62 4.93
N TYR A 58 -1.80 0.82 4.40
CA TYR A 58 -2.40 -0.08 3.42
C TYR A 58 -2.75 0.70 2.16
N VAL A 59 -2.13 0.32 1.06
CA VAL A 59 -2.28 0.95 -0.25
C VAL A 59 -3.16 0.05 -1.12
N VAL A 60 -4.28 0.61 -1.56
CA VAL A 60 -5.19 -0.02 -2.51
C VAL A 60 -4.93 0.61 -3.88
N LEU A 61 -4.47 -0.20 -4.82
CA LEU A 61 -4.35 0.20 -6.22
C LEU A 61 -5.67 -0.10 -6.93
N GLU A 62 -6.11 0.82 -7.79
CA GLU A 62 -7.30 0.66 -8.64
C GLU A 62 -7.02 1.27 -10.02
N HIS A 63 -7.45 0.61 -11.08
CA HIS A 63 -7.44 1.20 -12.42
C HIS A 63 -8.55 2.26 -12.56
N PRO A 64 -8.36 3.27 -13.42
CA PRO A 64 -9.45 4.19 -13.76
C PRO A 64 -10.61 3.40 -14.39
N GLY A 65 -11.78 3.46 -13.76
CA GLY A 65 -12.95 2.66 -14.15
C GLY A 65 -13.53 1.82 -13.01
N TYR A 66 -12.79 1.60 -11.92
CA TYR A 66 -13.23 0.79 -10.77
C TYR A 66 -14.51 1.32 -10.06
N ARG A 67 -14.87 2.59 -10.31
CA ARG A 67 -16.10 3.22 -9.80
C ARG A 67 -17.36 2.44 -10.16
N VAL A 68 -17.40 1.68 -11.26
CA VAL A 68 -18.59 0.91 -11.68
C VAL A 68 -19.06 -0.10 -10.63
N GLY A 69 -18.15 -0.63 -9.81
CA GLY A 69 -18.48 -1.52 -8.68
C GLY A 69 -18.90 -0.79 -7.40
N HIS A 70 -18.61 0.51 -7.30
CA HIS A 70 -18.86 1.33 -6.10
C HIS A 70 -20.08 2.24 -6.23
N ARG A 71 -20.48 2.60 -7.46
CA ARG A 71 -21.63 3.48 -7.71
C ARG A 71 -22.95 2.84 -7.25
N ARG A 72 -23.89 3.68 -6.81
CA ARG A 72 -25.25 3.26 -6.39
C ARG A 72 -26.11 2.87 -7.59
N MET A 73 -26.20 3.75 -8.60
CA MET A 73 -26.99 3.49 -9.81
C MET A 73 -26.22 2.64 -10.82
N CYS A 74 -26.91 1.70 -11.46
CA CYS A 74 -26.38 0.81 -12.51
C CYS A 74 -25.07 0.12 -12.09
N LYS A 75 -25.00 -0.42 -10.87
CA LYS A 75 -23.81 -1.14 -10.39
C LYS A 75 -23.56 -2.37 -11.26
N SER A 76 -22.33 -2.52 -11.74
CA SER A 76 -21.90 -3.66 -12.53
C SER A 76 -20.62 -4.26 -11.96
N ARG A 77 -20.37 -5.54 -12.28
CA ARG A 77 -19.14 -6.22 -11.86
C ARG A 77 -17.96 -5.72 -12.68
N VAL A 78 -16.84 -5.46 -12.02
CA VAL A 78 -15.57 -5.22 -12.71
C VAL A 78 -15.06 -6.53 -13.31
N GLU A 79 -14.81 -6.49 -14.61
CA GLU A 79 -14.27 -7.60 -15.40
C GLU A 79 -12.90 -8.04 -14.90
N ILE A 80 -12.57 -9.33 -15.07
CA ILE A 80 -11.34 -9.93 -14.55
C ILE A 80 -10.10 -9.27 -15.17
N GLN A 81 -10.12 -8.95 -16.46
CA GLN A 81 -9.00 -8.30 -17.16
C GLN A 81 -8.69 -6.89 -16.63
N HIS A 82 -9.70 -6.19 -16.10
CA HIS A 82 -9.54 -4.86 -15.52
C HIS A 82 -9.12 -4.89 -14.04
N ARG A 83 -9.05 -6.07 -13.42
CA ARG A 83 -8.58 -6.21 -12.04
C ARG A 83 -7.06 -6.18 -12.02
N ILE A 84 -6.52 -5.60 -10.97
CA ILE A 84 -5.07 -5.54 -10.77
C ILE A 84 -4.63 -6.87 -10.19
N THR A 85 -3.60 -7.44 -10.78
CA THR A 85 -2.94 -8.64 -10.25
C THR A 85 -1.79 -8.25 -9.31
N LYS A 86 -1.33 -9.22 -8.53
CA LYS A 86 -0.13 -9.07 -7.70
C LYS A 86 1.09 -8.60 -8.51
N GLU A 87 1.25 -9.13 -9.71
CA GLU A 87 2.38 -8.84 -10.60
C GLU A 87 2.34 -7.41 -11.13
N ASP A 88 1.16 -6.94 -11.49
CA ASP A 88 0.98 -5.56 -11.95
C ASP A 88 1.27 -4.56 -10.82
N ALA A 89 0.86 -4.87 -9.59
CA ALA A 89 1.19 -4.05 -8.43
C ALA A 89 2.70 -3.99 -8.15
N MET A 90 3.41 -5.11 -8.29
CA MET A 90 4.87 -5.15 -8.14
C MET A 90 5.57 -4.34 -9.23
N LYS A 91 5.15 -4.49 -10.49
CA LYS A 91 5.67 -3.69 -11.61
C LYS A 91 5.41 -2.20 -11.40
N TRP A 92 4.21 -1.85 -10.98
CA TRP A 92 3.83 -0.46 -10.70
C TRP A 92 4.70 0.14 -9.59
N PHE A 93 4.95 -0.61 -8.52
CA PHE A 93 5.82 -0.17 -7.43
C PHE A 93 7.26 0.08 -7.89
N HIS A 94 7.80 -0.82 -8.72
CA HIS A 94 9.14 -0.66 -9.29
C HIS A 94 9.25 0.55 -10.22
N VAL A 95 8.28 0.73 -11.13
CA VAL A 95 8.29 1.86 -12.10
C VAL A 95 8.05 3.22 -11.43
N LYS A 96 7.14 3.29 -10.44
CA LYS A 96 6.73 4.57 -9.86
C LYS A 96 7.68 5.07 -8.77
N TYR A 97 8.31 4.16 -8.04
CA TYR A 97 9.09 4.47 -6.85
C TYR A 97 10.51 3.88 -6.88
N GLU A 98 10.94 3.27 -7.99
CA GLU A 98 12.24 2.60 -8.12
C GLU A 98 12.50 1.57 -7.02
N GLY A 99 11.42 0.98 -6.50
CA GLY A 99 11.50 0.16 -5.30
C GLY A 99 12.08 -1.24 -5.53
N VAL A 100 12.81 -1.72 -4.53
CA VAL A 100 13.45 -3.03 -4.52
C VAL A 100 12.50 -4.04 -3.88
N ILE A 101 12.17 -5.09 -4.62
CA ILE A 101 11.30 -6.17 -4.13
C ILE A 101 12.17 -7.35 -3.72
N LEU A 102 12.18 -7.65 -2.42
CA LEU A 102 12.98 -8.74 -1.85
C LEU A 102 12.18 -10.05 -1.88
N ASN A 103 12.76 -11.08 -2.52
CA ASN A 103 12.30 -12.46 -2.45
C ASN A 103 13.01 -13.17 -1.29
N LYS A 104 12.71 -12.79 -0.05
CA LYS A 104 13.24 -13.53 1.10
C LYS A 104 12.47 -14.85 1.21
N SER A 105 13.09 -15.95 0.79
CA SER A 105 12.63 -17.30 1.13
C SER A 105 12.68 -17.42 2.64
N GLN A 106 11.53 -17.44 3.30
CA GLN A 106 11.49 -17.90 4.68
C GLN A 106 11.46 -19.42 4.58
N ASN A 107 12.61 -20.05 4.84
CA ASN A 107 12.64 -21.42 5.32
C ASN A 107 11.89 -21.41 6.66
N ILE A 108 10.57 -21.53 6.62
CA ILE A 108 9.78 -21.84 7.80
C ILE A 108 9.96 -23.35 7.96
N THR A 109 11.08 -23.75 8.55
CA THR A 109 11.20 -25.07 9.14
C THR A 109 10.12 -25.16 10.21
N CYS A 110 9.14 -26.02 9.97
CA CYS A 110 8.32 -26.59 11.02
C CYS A 110 9.16 -27.52 11.89
#